data_AF-A0A9D5RI27-F1
#
_entry.id   AF-A0A9D5RI27-F1
#
_cell.length_a   1.000
_cell.length_b   1.000
_cell.length_c   1.000
_cell.angle_alpha   90.00
_cell.angle_beta   90.00
_cell.angle_gamma   90.00
#
_symmetry.space_group_name_H-M   'P 1'
#
loop_
_entity.id
_entity.type
_entity.pdbx_description
1 polymer ?
#
loop_
_entity_poly.entity_id
_entity_poly.type
_entity_poly.pdbx_seq_one_letter_code
_entity_poly.pdbx_strand_id
1 'polypeptide(L)'
;MAGTYNGQYDVEDKGMFASHLEALELLGILHDICIEKGYKYSLVDDTLTLYVEKKPFSIAEPGISLIVEYGTYCKLVEDVKRYVELNNSYVFVNYENANQYDNICFWLAKKNRVNLPIERKQDEIYYYTHVTVLPVFFVSDYFVKRTKAYKIMTKTMRCLHSRKLTSQVPIFRRIRFAKRRMLSRYYRKRRDKVSIALLEQQLAELHGDYKKGFYMGNPLVKRCEIEEVELVKFEGQPCYVSKHAVKMVDRYSKKFKDGITKNRKADLLLKGGETLRRVQYIQLELLKEFDAVCRKHGLRYNIAFGTLLGAVRHGGFIPWDDDIDVLMPIEDYLKLDKAIQEEIDSDKYFLRTIDSEPDNNLTYKRLVRKGTVYASPGREHMKAQYAVCMDILPVFHQTNNRFYHWIQTKICRFYRRATWAHAGADAIKKPLRRAWYMQVRKKGNRKNYQLFMKWAMSSRCTNQFYSYFHAPVRSPYRAYFLSEEAFNDTIEIEFEGYKFLAPKDCNRALNYVYGGDYMLYPSRLSGRKPEHLVVVEIGDLYSYD
;
A
#
# COMPACT_ATOMS: atom_id res chain seq x y z
N MET A 1 -17.77 -27.73 18.21
CA MET A 1 -18.84 -26.83 18.71
C MET A 1 -18.45 -25.41 18.37
N ALA A 2 -19.29 -24.71 17.61
CA ALA A 2 -19.02 -23.34 17.17
C ALA A 2 -19.30 -22.36 18.31
N GLY A 3 -18.24 -21.79 18.89
CA GLY A 3 -18.36 -20.69 19.85
C GLY A 3 -18.97 -19.47 19.16
N THR A 4 -20.11 -19.01 19.66
CA THR A 4 -20.78 -17.79 19.23
C THR A 4 -19.95 -16.58 19.63
N TYR A 5 -19.25 -15.99 18.66
CA TYR A 5 -18.51 -14.74 18.83
C TYR A 5 -19.51 -13.57 18.93
N ASN A 6 -19.69 -13.02 20.13
CA ASN A 6 -20.55 -11.87 20.37
C ASN A 6 -19.79 -10.58 20.00
N GLY A 7 -20.23 -9.97 18.92
CA GLY A 7 -19.67 -8.74 18.36
C GLY A 7 -19.96 -7.51 19.22
N GLN A 8 -19.05 -7.20 20.12
CA GLN A 8 -18.73 -5.86 20.56
C GLN A 8 -17.20 -5.75 20.62
N TYR A 9 -16.57 -5.39 19.51
CA TYR A 9 -15.19 -4.92 19.55
C TYR A 9 -15.22 -3.49 20.09
N ASP A 10 -15.15 -3.35 21.41
CA ASP A 10 -14.70 -2.11 22.02
C ASP A 10 -13.21 -1.96 21.68
N VAL A 11 -12.93 -1.15 20.65
CA VAL A 11 -11.57 -0.81 20.19
C VAL A 11 -10.88 0.16 21.16
N GLU A 12 -11.53 0.50 22.28
CA GLU A 12 -11.06 1.52 23.21
C GLU A 12 -9.91 1.06 24.12
N ASP A 13 -9.68 -0.25 24.32
CA ASP A 13 -8.84 -0.70 25.44
C ASP A 13 -7.76 -1.75 25.14
N LYS A 14 -6.95 -1.52 24.09
CA LYS A 14 -5.60 -2.15 23.99
C LYS A 14 -4.56 -1.03 23.96
N GLY A 15 -3.45 -1.15 24.69
CA GLY A 15 -2.40 -0.12 24.81
C GLY A 15 -1.74 0.34 23.50
N MET A 16 -0.63 1.07 23.61
CA MET A 16 0.15 1.52 22.46
C MET A 16 0.82 0.33 21.74
N PHE A 17 0.82 0.29 20.40
CA PHE A 17 1.44 -0.82 19.66
C PHE A 17 2.98 -0.77 19.75
N ALA A 18 3.63 -1.91 19.52
CA ALA A 18 5.10 -2.00 19.53
C ALA A 18 5.76 -0.96 18.60
N SER A 19 5.25 -0.77 17.39
CA SER A 19 5.76 0.24 16.45
C SER A 19 5.62 1.67 16.96
N HIS A 20 4.59 1.97 17.77
CA HIS A 20 4.46 3.31 18.39
C HIS A 20 5.46 3.51 19.51
N LEU A 21 5.72 2.47 20.32
CA LEU A 21 6.75 2.48 21.36
C LEU A 21 8.14 2.67 20.74
N GLU A 22 8.44 1.96 19.66
CA GLU A 22 9.70 2.13 18.90
C GLU A 22 9.84 3.54 18.32
N ALA A 23 8.76 4.14 17.82
CA ALA A 23 8.79 5.51 17.33
C ALA A 23 9.13 6.52 18.45
N LEU A 24 8.59 6.31 19.67
CA LEU A 24 8.92 7.15 20.82
C LEU A 24 10.36 6.94 21.31
N GLU A 25 10.87 5.70 21.28
CA GLU A 25 12.27 5.41 21.57
C GLU A 25 13.20 6.17 20.61
N LEU A 26 12.92 6.11 19.31
CA LEU A 26 13.68 6.83 18.28
C LEU A 26 13.59 8.36 18.46
N LEU A 27 12.44 8.88 18.90
CA LEU A 27 12.30 10.29 19.27
C LEU A 27 13.21 10.64 20.45
N GLY A 28 13.32 9.77 21.45
CA GLY A 28 14.23 9.94 22.58
C GLY A 28 15.68 10.04 22.17
N ILE A 29 16.14 9.12 21.32
CA ILE A 29 17.51 9.12 20.80
C ILE A 29 17.83 10.44 20.07
N LEU A 30 16.94 10.88 19.17
CA LEU A 30 17.13 12.14 18.47
C LEU A 30 17.11 13.33 19.43
N HIS A 31 16.25 13.28 20.45
CA HIS A 31 16.18 14.33 21.47
C HIS A 31 17.48 14.45 22.26
N ASP A 32 18.06 13.32 22.69
CA ASP A 32 19.30 13.29 23.47
C ASP A 32 20.47 13.83 22.65
N ILE A 33 20.61 13.41 21.38
CA ILE A 33 21.61 13.97 20.45
C ILE A 33 21.41 15.48 20.31
N CYS A 34 20.17 15.94 20.15
CA CYS A 34 19.89 17.36 19.99
C CYS A 34 20.20 18.16 21.27
N ILE A 35 19.92 17.62 22.46
CA ILE A 35 20.26 18.28 23.72
C ILE A 35 21.77 18.38 23.88
N GLU A 36 22.50 17.28 23.68
CA GLU A 36 23.96 17.24 23.82
C GLU A 36 24.65 18.27 22.92
N LYS A 37 24.18 18.39 21.67
CA LYS A 37 24.75 19.32 20.69
C LYS A 37 24.15 20.72 20.70
N GLY A 38 23.13 20.96 21.53
CA GLY A 38 22.41 22.24 21.59
C GLY A 38 21.53 22.54 20.36
N TYR A 39 21.14 21.51 19.61
CA TYR A 39 20.29 21.64 18.42
C TYR A 39 18.84 21.91 18.78
N LYS A 40 18.21 22.78 18.00
CA LYS A 40 16.79 23.14 18.13
C LYS A 40 15.98 22.48 17.02
N TYR A 41 14.82 21.95 17.39
CA TYR A 41 13.87 21.31 16.49
C TYR A 41 12.46 21.47 17.04
N SER A 42 11.44 21.20 16.22
CA SER A 42 10.05 21.08 16.69
C SER A 42 9.39 19.87 16.05
N LEU A 43 8.44 19.26 16.76
CA LEU A 43 7.45 18.37 16.14
C LEU A 43 6.72 19.10 15.00
N VAL A 44 6.25 18.35 14.00
CA VAL A 44 5.48 18.88 12.87
C VAL A 44 4.38 17.91 12.41
N ASP A 45 3.52 18.37 11.50
CA ASP A 45 2.51 17.60 10.78
C ASP A 45 1.57 16.85 11.72
N ASP A 46 1.40 15.54 11.52
CA ASP A 46 0.49 14.70 12.28
C ASP A 46 0.87 14.70 13.77
N THR A 47 2.16 14.57 14.09
CA THR A 47 2.67 14.51 15.46
C THR A 47 2.39 15.81 16.23
N LEU A 48 2.67 16.97 15.62
CA LEU A 48 2.39 18.27 16.25
C LEU A 48 0.89 18.48 16.45
N THR A 49 0.07 18.05 15.48
CA THR A 49 -1.38 18.19 15.56
C THR A 49 -1.96 17.34 16.68
N LEU A 50 -1.49 16.10 16.86
CA LEU A 50 -1.90 15.23 17.96
C LEU A 50 -1.55 15.85 19.32
N TYR A 51 -0.34 16.40 19.46
CA TYR A 51 0.09 17.09 20.66
C TYR A 51 -0.81 18.30 20.99
N VAL A 52 -1.02 19.20 20.03
CA VAL A 52 -1.82 20.43 20.23
C VAL A 52 -3.29 20.11 20.51
N GLU A 53 -3.87 19.15 19.81
CA GLU A 53 -5.26 18.74 19.99
C GLU A 53 -5.45 17.76 21.17
N LYS A 54 -4.37 17.41 21.89
CA LYS A 54 -4.36 16.47 23.03
C LYS A 54 -4.98 15.11 22.69
N LYS A 55 -4.61 14.57 21.54
CA LYS A 55 -5.09 13.27 21.05
C LYS A 55 -4.02 12.20 21.25
N PRO A 56 -4.41 10.96 21.62
CA PRO A 56 -3.45 9.90 21.86
C PRO A 56 -2.74 9.50 20.56
N PHE A 57 -1.43 9.30 20.61
CA PHE A 57 -0.60 8.89 19.47
C PHE A 57 -1.05 7.56 18.85
N SER A 58 -1.66 6.68 19.66
CA SER A 58 -2.17 5.38 19.21
C SER A 58 -3.28 5.43 18.14
N ILE A 59 -3.84 6.61 17.83
CA ILE A 59 -4.84 6.77 16.74
C ILE A 59 -4.19 7.17 15.40
N ALA A 60 -2.89 7.46 15.38
CA ALA A 60 -2.16 7.90 14.19
C ALA A 60 -1.13 6.87 13.75
N GLU A 61 -0.59 7.03 12.54
CA GLU A 61 0.49 6.16 12.06
C GLU A 61 1.69 6.18 13.01
N PRO A 62 2.40 5.04 13.19
CA PRO A 62 3.58 4.95 14.06
C PRO A 62 4.81 5.61 13.41
N GLY A 63 4.66 6.86 13.00
CA GLY A 63 5.70 7.70 12.43
C GLY A 63 5.69 9.06 13.10
N ILE A 64 6.87 9.53 13.50
CA ILE A 64 7.06 10.84 14.11
C ILE A 64 7.81 11.73 13.12
N SER A 65 7.35 12.97 12.98
CA SER A 65 7.95 13.94 12.08
C SER A 65 8.48 15.15 12.83
N LEU A 66 9.73 15.51 12.55
CA LEU A 66 10.44 16.64 13.14
C LEU A 66 10.88 17.61 12.04
N ILE A 67 10.93 18.90 12.36
CA ILE A 67 11.58 19.92 11.53
C ILE A 67 12.80 20.50 12.22
N VAL A 68 13.86 20.70 11.42
CA VAL A 68 15.13 21.28 11.86
C VAL A 68 15.59 22.32 10.84
N GLU A 69 16.23 23.38 11.30
CA GLU A 69 16.87 24.37 10.42
C GLU A 69 17.97 23.72 9.58
N TYR A 70 18.10 24.05 8.28
CA TYR A 70 18.98 23.32 7.35
C TYR A 70 20.46 23.24 7.76
N GLY A 71 21.05 24.32 8.30
CA GLY A 71 22.43 24.28 8.81
C GLY A 71 22.60 23.29 9.96
N THR A 72 21.63 23.23 10.86
CA THR A 72 21.55 22.26 11.95
C THR A 72 21.27 20.85 11.45
N TYR A 73 20.43 20.71 10.42
CA TYR A 73 20.11 19.44 9.77
C TYR A 73 21.36 18.75 9.21
N CYS A 74 22.24 19.48 8.51
CA CYS A 74 23.47 18.91 7.98
C CYS A 74 24.39 18.37 9.08
N LYS A 75 24.47 19.04 10.23
CA LYS A 75 25.25 18.56 11.38
C LYS A 75 24.61 17.33 12.03
N LEU A 76 23.28 17.38 12.21
CA LEU A 76 22.51 16.28 12.78
C LEU A 76 22.61 15.01 11.93
N VAL A 77 22.68 15.11 10.59
CA VAL A 77 22.95 13.97 9.71
C VAL A 77 24.24 13.25 10.10
N GLU A 78 25.33 14.00 10.31
CA GLU A 78 26.63 13.42 10.67
C GLU A 78 26.62 12.82 12.08
N ASP A 79 25.98 13.48 13.06
CA ASP A 79 25.88 12.95 14.41
C ASP A 79 24.99 11.70 14.50
N VAL A 80 23.91 11.64 13.73
CA VAL A 80 23.06 10.44 13.65
C VAL A 80 23.80 9.30 12.95
N LYS A 81 24.58 9.58 11.89
CA LYS A 81 25.43 8.57 11.24
C LYS A 81 26.42 7.95 12.24
N ARG A 82 27.13 8.78 13.02
CA ARG A 82 28.03 8.30 14.09
C ARG A 82 27.29 7.49 15.16
N TYR A 83 26.09 7.92 15.55
CA TYR A 83 25.29 7.18 16.52
C TYR A 83 24.95 5.77 16.03
N VAL A 84 24.50 5.63 14.77
CA VAL A 84 24.12 4.31 14.22
C VAL A 84 25.33 3.42 13.93
N GLU A 85 26.52 3.98 13.69
CA GLU A 85 27.77 3.22 13.60
C GLU A 85 28.14 2.54 14.92
N LEU A 86 27.82 3.18 16.05
CA LEU A 86 28.05 2.63 17.39
C LEU A 86 26.89 1.76 17.88
N ASN A 87 25.71 1.85 17.26
CA ASN A 87 24.49 1.17 17.70
C ASN A 87 23.82 0.40 16.56
N ASN A 88 24.22 -0.86 16.41
CA ASN A 88 23.80 -1.74 15.31
C ASN A 88 22.28 -2.01 15.21
N SER A 89 21.51 -1.70 16.25
CA SER A 89 20.03 -1.82 16.25
C SER A 89 19.32 -0.73 15.44
N TYR A 90 20.02 0.33 15.04
CA TYR A 90 19.44 1.46 14.31
C TYR A 90 20.07 1.61 12.92
N VAL A 91 19.37 2.32 12.05
CA VAL A 91 19.80 2.62 10.67
C VAL A 91 19.48 4.06 10.34
N PHE A 92 20.45 4.73 9.72
CA PHE A 92 20.23 6.00 9.05
C PHE A 92 19.81 5.75 7.61
N VAL A 93 18.70 6.35 7.15
CA VAL A 93 18.20 6.18 5.77
C VAL A 93 18.00 7.55 5.11
N ASN A 94 18.53 7.73 3.91
CA ASN A 94 18.30 8.90 3.06
C ASN A 94 18.34 8.51 1.56
N TYR A 95 18.33 9.52 0.68
CA TYR A 95 18.42 9.30 -0.76
C TYR A 95 19.78 8.77 -1.26
N GLU A 96 20.82 8.78 -0.42
CA GLU A 96 22.16 8.30 -0.77
C GLU A 96 22.28 6.78 -0.58
N ASN A 97 21.58 6.22 0.40
CA ASN A 97 21.72 4.81 0.78
C ASN A 97 20.45 3.96 0.59
N ALA A 98 19.30 4.55 0.24
CA ALA A 98 18.08 3.82 -0.07
C ALA A 98 17.63 4.01 -1.52
N ASN A 99 17.50 2.88 -2.22
CA ASN A 99 17.05 2.85 -3.61
C ASN A 99 15.65 3.47 -3.77
N GLN A 100 15.54 4.39 -4.73
CA GLN A 100 14.30 5.10 -5.05
C GLN A 100 13.69 5.88 -3.87
N TYR A 101 14.50 6.28 -2.90
CA TYR A 101 14.12 7.24 -1.88
C TYR A 101 14.09 8.64 -2.50
N ASP A 102 12.90 9.27 -2.51
CA ASP A 102 12.61 10.45 -3.33
C ASP A 102 12.32 11.71 -2.50
N ASN A 103 12.96 11.81 -1.33
CA ASN A 103 12.82 12.93 -0.40
C ASN A 103 14.19 13.41 0.10
N ILE A 104 14.28 14.69 0.49
CA ILE A 104 15.50 15.28 1.07
C ILE A 104 15.63 14.89 2.55
N CYS A 105 14.53 14.61 3.25
CA CYS A 105 14.57 14.20 4.65
C CYS A 105 15.40 12.93 4.86
N PHE A 106 15.92 12.75 6.06
CA PHE A 106 16.44 11.45 6.50
C PHE A 106 15.48 10.79 7.48
N TRP A 107 15.63 9.47 7.62
CA TRP A 107 15.02 8.66 8.66
C TRP A 107 16.10 8.17 9.64
N LEU A 108 15.81 8.30 10.93
CA LEU A 108 16.40 7.40 11.93
C LEU A 108 15.41 6.26 12.14
N ALA A 109 15.83 5.05 11.80
CA ALA A 109 14.98 3.86 11.82
C ALA A 109 15.51 2.82 12.80
N LYS A 110 14.61 2.06 13.43
CA LYS A 110 14.94 0.91 14.25
C LYS A 110 14.85 -0.36 13.40
N LYS A 111 15.93 -1.15 13.37
CA LYS A 111 15.88 -2.49 12.77
C LYS A 111 14.94 -3.33 13.61
N ASN A 112 13.98 -3.95 12.95
CA ASN A 112 13.08 -4.91 13.57
C ASN A 112 13.61 -6.33 13.32
N ARG A 113 12.87 -7.35 13.75
CA ARG A 113 13.29 -8.76 13.60
C ARG A 113 13.07 -9.32 12.19
N VAL A 114 12.56 -8.52 11.25
CA VAL A 114 12.38 -8.93 9.85
C VAL A 114 13.75 -9.09 9.18
N ASN A 115 14.13 -10.33 8.93
CA ASN A 115 15.33 -10.67 8.19
C ASN A 115 14.94 -11.24 6.82
N LEU A 116 15.37 -10.56 5.76
CA LEU A 116 15.16 -11.01 4.39
C LEU A 116 16.42 -11.70 3.85
N PRO A 117 16.29 -12.59 2.85
CA PRO A 117 17.43 -13.13 2.11
C PRO A 117 18.34 -12.04 1.55
N ILE A 118 19.61 -12.38 1.27
CA ILE A 118 20.63 -11.40 0.88
C ILE A 118 20.25 -10.64 -0.40
N GLU A 119 19.56 -11.31 -1.33
CA GLU A 119 19.03 -10.76 -2.58
C GLU A 119 17.97 -9.68 -2.33
N ARG A 120 17.37 -9.68 -1.14
CA ARG A 120 16.27 -8.81 -0.71
C ARG A 120 16.65 -7.90 0.44
N LYS A 121 17.92 -7.84 0.82
CA LYS A 121 18.39 -7.00 1.95
C LYS A 121 17.98 -5.54 1.82
N GLN A 122 17.97 -5.00 0.60
CA GLN A 122 17.56 -3.62 0.31
C GLN A 122 16.09 -3.32 0.64
N ASP A 123 15.25 -4.33 0.77
CA ASP A 123 13.82 -4.20 1.03
C ASP A 123 13.48 -4.15 2.53
N GLU A 124 14.42 -4.55 3.41
CA GLU A 124 14.19 -4.58 4.87
C GLU A 124 13.83 -3.20 5.43
N ILE A 125 14.39 -2.14 4.85
CA ILE A 125 14.15 -0.75 5.27
C ILE A 125 12.67 -0.37 5.26
N TYR A 126 11.84 -1.02 4.44
CA TYR A 126 10.41 -0.73 4.35
C TYR A 126 9.59 -1.34 5.49
N TYR A 127 10.19 -2.24 6.27
CA TYR A 127 9.57 -2.81 7.45
C TYR A 127 9.93 -2.03 8.73
N TYR A 128 10.97 -1.20 8.70
CA TYR A 128 11.48 -0.53 9.89
C TYR A 128 10.57 0.63 10.35
N THR A 129 10.36 0.70 11.67
CA THR A 129 9.79 1.88 12.32
C THR A 129 10.80 3.02 12.25
N HIS A 130 10.36 4.25 11.99
CA HIS A 130 11.25 5.39 11.80
C HIS A 130 10.69 6.72 12.29
N VAL A 131 11.61 7.64 12.61
CA VAL A 131 11.36 9.07 12.79
C VAL A 131 11.88 9.80 11.55
N THR A 132 11.05 10.68 11.00
CA THR A 132 11.38 11.49 9.83
C THR A 132 11.87 12.87 10.27
N VAL A 133 13.04 13.29 9.79
CA VAL A 133 13.60 14.62 10.05
C VAL A 133 13.63 15.45 8.78
N LEU A 134 12.88 16.54 8.76
CA LEU A 134 12.69 17.41 7.60
C LEU A 134 13.52 18.70 7.72
N PRO A 135 14.35 19.04 6.72
CA PRO A 135 15.09 20.30 6.73
C PRO A 135 14.19 21.49 6.36
N VAL A 136 14.36 22.59 7.09
CA VAL A 136 13.72 23.88 6.85
C VAL A 136 14.72 24.85 6.22
N PHE A 137 14.36 25.35 5.04
CA PHE A 137 15.14 26.32 4.28
C PHE A 137 14.61 27.73 4.53
N PHE A 138 15.39 28.59 5.19
CA PHE A 138 15.08 30.01 5.40
C PHE A 138 15.55 30.83 4.20
N VAL A 139 14.68 31.69 3.65
CA VAL A 139 14.96 32.40 2.38
C VAL A 139 14.62 33.89 2.46
N SER A 140 15.41 34.73 1.76
CA SER A 140 15.08 36.14 1.54
C SER A 140 13.85 36.28 0.65
N ASP A 141 13.24 37.47 0.63
CA ASP A 141 12.18 37.83 -0.32
C ASP A 141 11.18 36.69 -0.47
N TYR A 142 10.65 36.26 0.68
CA TYR A 142 10.05 34.94 0.87
C TYR A 142 9.14 34.53 -0.29
N PHE A 143 8.28 35.42 -0.78
CA PHE A 143 7.38 35.11 -1.89
C PHE A 143 8.11 34.73 -3.19
N VAL A 144 9.17 35.46 -3.55
CA VAL A 144 9.94 35.24 -4.78
C VAL A 144 10.79 33.96 -4.67
N LYS A 145 11.61 33.84 -3.61
CA LYS A 145 12.49 32.68 -3.47
C LYS A 145 11.74 31.40 -3.15
N ARG A 146 10.66 31.43 -2.35
CA ARG A 146 9.78 30.26 -2.17
C ARG A 146 9.15 29.83 -3.48
N THR A 147 8.73 30.78 -4.33
CA THR A 147 8.19 30.44 -5.66
C THR A 147 9.25 29.79 -6.54
N LYS A 148 10.50 30.27 -6.50
CA LYS A 148 11.64 29.63 -7.19
C LYS A 148 11.88 28.21 -6.66
N ALA A 149 12.00 28.04 -5.34
CA ALA A 149 12.17 26.74 -4.69
C ALA A 149 11.06 25.75 -5.05
N TYR A 150 9.80 26.18 -4.98
CA TYR A 150 8.65 25.36 -5.33
C TYR A 150 8.67 24.94 -6.81
N LYS A 151 9.09 25.82 -7.72
CA LYS A 151 9.26 25.49 -9.14
C LYS A 151 10.36 24.44 -9.35
N ILE A 152 11.50 24.58 -8.65
CA ILE A 152 12.61 23.62 -8.70
C ILE A 152 12.12 22.26 -8.20
N MET A 153 11.60 22.20 -6.97
CA MET A 153 11.06 20.97 -6.36
C MET A 153 9.99 20.31 -7.25
N THR A 154 9.02 21.10 -7.74
CA THR A 154 7.97 20.57 -8.62
C THR A 154 8.54 20.00 -9.92
N LYS A 155 9.55 20.64 -10.51
CA LYS A 155 10.20 20.17 -11.74
C LYS A 155 10.98 18.87 -11.48
N THR A 156 11.77 18.81 -10.41
CA THR A 156 12.53 17.62 -10.01
C THR A 156 11.58 16.45 -9.75
N MET A 157 10.57 16.64 -8.91
CA MET A 157 9.59 15.60 -8.60
C MET A 157 8.83 15.14 -9.85
N ARG A 158 8.41 16.05 -10.74
CA ARG A 158 7.76 15.66 -12.01
C ARG A 158 8.68 14.85 -12.93
N CYS A 159 9.99 15.11 -12.95
CA CYS A 159 10.97 14.32 -13.69
C CYS A 159 11.13 12.92 -13.07
N LEU A 160 11.41 12.83 -11.77
CA LEU A 160 11.60 11.57 -11.04
C LEU A 160 10.33 10.69 -11.07
N HIS A 161 9.16 11.31 -10.95
CA HIS A 161 7.86 10.63 -10.88
C HIS A 161 7.18 10.46 -12.23
N SER A 162 7.77 10.98 -13.31
CA SER A 162 7.26 10.72 -14.66
C SER A 162 7.26 9.21 -14.93
N ARG A 163 6.31 8.69 -15.70
CA ARG A 163 6.20 7.26 -16.02
C ARG A 163 5.87 7.07 -17.49
N LYS A 164 6.38 5.99 -18.09
CA LYS A 164 6.00 5.54 -19.42
C LYS A 164 4.51 5.26 -19.44
N LEU A 165 3.82 5.95 -20.34
CA LEU A 165 2.41 5.74 -20.54
C LEU A 165 2.20 4.48 -21.37
N THR A 166 1.15 3.74 -21.03
CA THR A 166 0.81 2.51 -21.73
C THR A 166 0.46 2.77 -23.20
N SER A 167 0.94 1.87 -24.06
CA SER A 167 0.78 1.93 -25.52
C SER A 167 -0.64 1.56 -25.96
N GLN A 168 -1.32 0.68 -25.24
CA GLN A 168 -2.64 0.13 -25.61
C GLN A 168 -3.82 0.89 -24.99
N VAL A 169 -3.93 2.17 -25.32
CA VAL A 169 -5.04 3.03 -24.88
C VAL A 169 -5.96 3.33 -26.06
N PRO A 170 -7.30 3.21 -25.94
CA PRO A 170 -8.25 3.58 -27.00
C PRO A 170 -8.03 4.99 -27.54
N ILE A 171 -8.29 5.21 -28.83
CA ILE A 171 -7.94 6.47 -29.52
C ILE A 171 -8.56 7.72 -28.86
N PHE A 172 -9.82 7.66 -28.45
CA PHE A 172 -10.49 8.73 -27.69
C PHE A 172 -9.73 9.07 -26.40
N ARG A 173 -9.26 8.06 -25.65
CA ARG A 173 -8.47 8.28 -24.45
C ARG A 173 -7.09 8.82 -24.79
N ARG A 174 -6.48 8.42 -25.92
CA ARG A 174 -5.21 9.00 -26.38
C ARG A 174 -5.34 10.50 -26.62
N ILE A 175 -6.43 10.94 -27.27
CA ILE A 175 -6.73 12.36 -27.50
C ILE A 175 -7.00 13.07 -26.18
N ARG A 176 -7.93 12.55 -25.36
CA ARG A 176 -8.27 13.11 -24.04
C ARG A 176 -7.06 13.32 -23.13
N PHE A 177 -6.07 12.43 -23.21
CA PHE A 177 -4.85 12.50 -22.40
C PHE A 177 -3.64 13.08 -23.13
N ALA A 178 -3.76 13.60 -24.34
CA ALA A 178 -2.63 14.04 -25.17
C ALA A 178 -1.68 14.99 -24.45
N LYS A 179 -2.20 16.03 -23.77
CA LYS A 179 -1.40 16.96 -22.94
C LYS A 179 -0.60 16.23 -21.86
N ARG A 180 -1.23 15.31 -21.12
CA ARG A 180 -0.54 14.49 -20.11
C ARG A 180 0.52 13.59 -20.75
N ARG A 181 0.30 13.08 -21.96
CA ARG A 181 1.28 12.28 -22.70
C ARG A 181 2.50 13.09 -23.10
N MET A 182 2.29 14.30 -23.63
CA MET A 182 3.37 15.22 -23.97
C MET A 182 4.18 15.61 -22.75
N LEU A 183 3.52 16.00 -21.65
CA LEU A 183 4.19 16.34 -20.39
C LEU A 183 4.98 15.16 -19.82
N SER A 184 4.41 13.95 -19.76
CA SER A 184 5.14 12.78 -19.25
C SER A 184 6.39 12.49 -20.08
N ARG A 185 6.30 12.56 -21.42
CA ARG A 185 7.46 12.41 -22.31
C ARG A 185 8.50 13.51 -22.08
N TYR A 186 8.06 14.76 -21.93
CA TYR A 186 8.92 15.91 -21.69
C TYR A 186 9.75 15.74 -20.40
N TYR A 187 9.10 15.35 -19.30
CA TYR A 187 9.76 15.16 -18.01
C TYR A 187 10.63 13.90 -17.98
N ARG A 188 10.18 12.80 -18.60
CA ARG A 188 10.95 11.55 -18.65
C ARG A 188 12.28 11.68 -19.39
N LYS A 189 12.31 12.42 -20.50
CA LYS A 189 13.55 12.73 -21.25
C LYS A 189 14.57 13.55 -20.43
N ARG A 190 14.17 14.08 -19.27
CA ARG A 190 15.01 14.91 -18.39
C ARG A 190 15.22 14.26 -17.03
N ARG A 191 14.84 13.00 -16.85
CA ARG A 191 14.98 12.32 -15.56
C ARG A 191 16.45 12.24 -15.14
N ASP A 192 17.34 11.89 -16.06
CA ASP A 192 18.78 11.76 -15.79
C ASP A 192 19.48 13.11 -15.53
N LYS A 193 18.75 14.22 -15.70
CA LYS A 193 19.24 15.58 -15.43
C LYS A 193 18.81 16.12 -14.07
N VAL A 194 18.16 15.30 -13.25
CA VAL A 194 17.72 15.68 -11.91
C VAL A 194 18.04 14.55 -10.92
N SER A 195 18.30 14.93 -9.68
CA SER A 195 18.45 14.00 -8.55
C SER A 195 17.97 14.69 -7.29
N ILE A 196 17.81 13.93 -6.20
CA ILE A 196 17.52 14.54 -4.89
C ILE A 196 18.74 15.33 -4.39
N ALA A 197 19.96 14.83 -4.60
CA ALA A 197 21.18 15.56 -4.29
C ALA A 197 21.24 16.95 -4.98
N LEU A 198 20.95 17.01 -6.29
CA LEU A 198 20.92 18.28 -7.02
C LEU A 198 19.79 19.20 -6.52
N LEU A 199 18.64 18.62 -6.14
CA LEU A 199 17.55 19.39 -5.54
C LEU A 199 17.99 20.01 -4.21
N GLU A 200 18.62 19.23 -3.33
CA GLU A 200 19.13 19.71 -2.05
C GLU A 200 20.15 20.83 -2.24
N GLN A 201 21.15 20.66 -3.13
CA GLN A 201 22.13 21.69 -3.46
C GLN A 201 21.46 23.00 -3.91
N GLN A 202 20.47 22.93 -4.80
CA GLN A 202 19.76 24.11 -5.30
C GLN A 202 18.89 24.79 -4.24
N LEU A 203 18.41 24.06 -3.22
CA LEU A 203 17.68 24.63 -2.11
C LEU A 203 18.62 25.22 -1.06
N ALA A 204 19.77 24.59 -0.84
CA ALA A 204 20.85 25.09 0.02
C ALA A 204 21.36 26.46 -0.45
N GLU A 205 21.50 26.67 -1.76
CA GLU A 205 21.87 27.98 -2.33
C GLU A 205 20.86 29.11 -2.03
N LEU A 206 19.61 28.76 -1.76
CA LEU A 206 18.59 29.75 -1.37
C LEU A 206 18.56 30.01 0.12
N HIS A 207 19.12 29.09 0.91
CA HIS A 207 19.14 29.13 2.36
C HIS A 207 20.04 30.27 2.86
N GLY A 208 19.61 30.93 3.94
CA GLY A 208 20.42 31.91 4.65
C GLY A 208 19.73 32.41 5.92
N ASP A 209 20.28 33.45 6.51
CA ASP A 209 19.78 34.01 7.77
C ASP A 209 18.57 34.92 7.57
N TYR A 210 17.38 34.31 7.42
CA TYR A 210 16.13 35.01 7.14
C TYR A 210 14.99 34.61 8.08
N LYS A 211 14.01 35.50 8.24
CA LYS A 211 12.87 35.32 9.17
C LYS A 211 11.86 34.24 8.75
N LYS A 212 11.78 33.89 7.46
CA LYS A 212 10.74 33.00 6.91
C LYS A 212 11.37 31.87 6.09
N GLY A 213 10.83 30.66 6.26
CA GLY A 213 11.31 29.46 5.60
C GLY A 213 10.19 28.50 5.23
N PHE A 214 10.58 27.37 4.66
CA PHE A 214 9.70 26.29 4.24
C PHE A 214 10.44 24.95 4.30
N TYR A 215 9.67 23.86 4.36
CA TYR A 215 10.17 22.50 4.16
C TYR A 215 9.30 21.75 3.13
N MET A 216 9.74 20.55 2.75
CA MET A 216 9.02 19.70 1.81
C MET A 216 7.75 19.13 2.47
N GLY A 217 6.58 19.66 2.10
CA GLY A 217 5.28 19.34 2.76
C GLY A 217 4.39 20.58 2.94
N ASN A 218 5.04 21.74 3.08
CA ASN A 218 4.55 23.11 2.89
C ASN A 218 3.40 23.64 3.78
N PRO A 219 3.72 23.96 5.03
CA PRO A 219 3.37 25.20 5.69
C PRO A 219 4.52 26.24 5.60
N LEU A 220 4.17 27.52 5.65
CA LEU A 220 5.12 28.59 6.00
C LEU A 220 5.64 28.32 7.42
N VAL A 221 6.96 28.38 7.61
CA VAL A 221 7.58 28.33 8.94
C VAL A 221 8.34 29.63 9.19
N LYS A 222 8.17 30.24 10.36
CA LYS A 222 8.95 31.39 10.78
C LYS A 222 10.15 30.91 11.60
N ARG A 223 11.24 31.67 11.55
CA ARG A 223 12.47 31.34 12.27
C ARG A 223 12.25 31.20 13.78
N CYS A 224 11.50 32.12 14.37
CA CYS A 224 11.08 32.04 15.78
C CYS A 224 10.30 30.76 16.12
N GLU A 225 9.62 30.12 15.15
CA GLU A 225 8.87 28.88 15.42
C GLU A 225 9.79 27.67 15.58
N ILE A 226 11.07 27.75 15.19
CA ILE A 226 12.08 26.69 15.41
C ILE A 226 13.05 27.07 16.52
N GLU A 227 13.39 28.36 16.66
CA GLU A 227 14.32 28.84 17.67
C GLU A 227 13.67 28.94 19.07
N GLU A 228 12.41 29.36 19.13
CA GLU A 228 11.65 29.47 20.38
C GLU A 228 10.90 28.18 20.67
N VAL A 229 11.63 27.19 21.16
CA VAL A 229 11.09 25.90 21.56
C VAL A 229 11.05 25.76 23.08
N GLU A 230 10.17 24.89 23.54
CA GLU A 230 10.04 24.48 24.93
C GLU A 230 10.16 22.97 25.05
N LEU A 231 10.67 22.52 26.20
CA LEU A 231 10.75 21.10 26.53
C LEU A 231 9.39 20.64 27.03
N VAL A 232 8.83 19.65 26.35
CA VAL A 232 7.51 19.07 26.69
C VAL A 232 7.60 17.55 26.70
N LYS A 233 6.51 16.89 27.11
CA LYS A 233 6.37 15.44 27.01
C LYS A 233 5.32 15.08 25.97
N PHE A 234 5.70 14.33 24.95
CA PHE A 234 4.79 13.72 23.99
C PHE A 234 4.68 12.22 24.30
N GLU A 235 3.51 11.77 24.76
CA GLU A 235 3.30 10.40 25.26
C GLU A 235 4.35 9.95 26.30
N GLY A 236 4.73 10.87 27.19
CA GLY A 236 5.75 10.64 28.21
C GLY A 236 7.19 10.83 27.74
N GLN A 237 7.47 10.80 26.43
CA GLN A 237 8.81 11.02 25.89
C GLN A 237 9.16 12.52 25.87
N PRO A 238 10.29 12.95 26.47
CA PRO A 238 10.76 14.33 26.37
C PRO A 238 11.07 14.72 24.92
N CYS A 239 10.63 15.90 24.50
CA CYS A 239 10.94 16.44 23.18
C CYS A 239 10.82 17.96 23.13
N TYR A 240 11.42 18.58 22.12
CA TYR A 240 11.19 20.00 21.82
C TYR A 240 9.96 20.22 20.95
N VAL A 241 9.15 21.20 21.34
CA VAL A 241 8.00 21.72 20.58
C VAL A 241 8.09 23.23 20.50
N SER A 242 7.70 23.79 19.34
CA SER A 242 7.57 25.23 19.16
C SER A 242 6.63 25.86 20.18
N LYS A 243 7.03 26.97 20.81
CA LYS A 243 6.11 27.82 21.61
C LYS A 243 4.95 28.39 20.79
N HIS A 244 5.02 28.31 19.47
CA HIS A 244 3.99 28.75 18.53
C HIS A 244 3.18 27.56 17.96
N ALA A 245 3.25 26.38 18.56
CA ALA A 245 2.63 25.14 18.07
C ALA A 245 1.16 25.30 17.65
N VAL A 246 0.34 25.98 18.46
CA VAL A 246 -1.08 26.23 18.15
C VAL A 246 -1.23 26.99 16.82
N LYS A 247 -0.46 28.08 16.64
CA LYS A 247 -0.47 28.88 15.41
C LYS A 247 0.06 28.11 14.20
N MET A 248 0.95 27.14 14.42
CA MET A 248 1.42 26.25 13.35
C MET A 248 0.29 25.30 12.92
N VAL A 249 -0.39 24.66 13.87
CA VAL A 249 -1.50 23.72 13.63
C VAL A 249 -2.72 24.40 13.01
N ASP A 250 -2.99 25.67 13.35
CA ASP A 250 -4.06 26.46 12.74
C ASP A 250 -3.87 26.69 11.24
N ARG A 251 -2.63 26.63 10.74
CA ARG A 251 -2.34 26.72 9.30
C ARG A 251 -2.69 25.45 8.54
N TYR A 252 -2.88 24.32 9.22
CA TYR A 252 -3.29 23.09 8.57
C TYR A 252 -4.77 23.13 8.19
N SER A 253 -5.06 22.66 6.98
CA SER A 253 -6.44 22.59 6.49
C SER A 253 -7.29 21.69 7.40
N LYS A 254 -8.58 22.00 7.56
CA LYS A 254 -9.52 21.13 8.26
C LYS A 254 -9.48 19.68 7.75
N LYS A 255 -9.34 19.50 6.43
CA LYS A 255 -9.23 18.16 5.80
C LYS A 255 -8.02 17.37 6.31
N PHE A 256 -6.88 18.04 6.54
CA PHE A 256 -5.68 17.42 7.07
C PHE A 256 -5.90 16.95 8.52
N LYS A 257 -6.39 17.85 9.38
CA LYS A 257 -6.68 17.57 10.80
C LYS A 257 -7.74 16.48 10.98
N ASP A 258 -8.82 16.55 10.21
CA ASP A 258 -9.85 15.50 10.16
C ASP A 258 -9.29 14.17 9.63
N GLY A 259 -8.22 14.18 8.83
CA GLY A 259 -7.59 12.98 8.29
C GLY A 259 -6.86 12.18 9.35
N ILE A 260 -6.18 12.87 10.27
CA ILE A 260 -5.41 12.25 11.37
C ILE A 260 -6.33 11.44 12.28
N THR A 261 -7.52 11.96 12.58
CA THR A 261 -8.48 11.36 13.52
C THR A 261 -9.46 10.35 12.92
N LYS A 262 -9.53 10.27 11.59
CA LYS A 262 -10.40 9.30 10.91
C LYS A 262 -9.79 7.92 10.78
N ASN A 263 -8.47 7.80 10.99
CA ASN A 263 -7.80 6.52 11.01
C ASN A 263 -8.18 5.81 12.32
N ARG A 264 -8.88 4.68 12.22
CA ARG A 264 -9.18 3.86 13.40
C ARG A 264 -7.91 3.12 13.80
N LYS A 265 -7.74 2.84 15.09
CA LYS A 265 -6.59 2.10 15.66
C LYS A 265 -6.33 0.75 14.98
N ALA A 266 -7.39 0.09 14.52
CA ALA A 266 -7.34 -1.11 13.68
C ALA A 266 -6.57 -0.93 12.36
N ASP A 267 -6.60 0.27 11.77
CA ASP A 267 -6.05 0.61 10.44
C ASP A 267 -4.51 0.67 10.40
N LEU A 268 -3.86 0.41 11.53
CA LEU A 268 -2.44 0.69 11.76
C LEU A 268 -1.61 -0.58 12.04
N LEU A 269 -2.26 -1.71 12.28
CA LEU A 269 -1.59 -2.97 12.64
C LEU A 269 -0.66 -3.50 11.53
N LEU A 270 -1.10 -3.44 10.27
CA LEU A 270 -0.27 -3.80 9.11
C LEU A 270 0.84 -2.78 8.81
N LYS A 271 0.83 -1.61 9.44
CA LYS A 271 1.89 -0.61 9.22
C LYS A 271 3.10 -0.85 10.10
N GLY A 272 2.99 -1.68 11.13
CA GLY A 272 4.15 -2.27 11.80
C GLY A 272 4.75 -3.35 10.90
N GLY A 273 6.01 -3.19 10.49
CA GLY A 273 6.61 -4.09 9.51
C GLY A 273 6.63 -5.56 9.94
N GLU A 274 6.79 -5.85 11.23
CA GLU A 274 6.77 -7.23 11.72
C GLU A 274 5.41 -7.91 11.51
N THR A 275 4.30 -7.24 11.86
CA THR A 275 2.95 -7.77 11.66
C THR A 275 2.66 -8.03 10.19
N LEU A 276 3.00 -7.08 9.31
CA LEU A 276 2.87 -7.25 7.87
C LEU A 276 3.65 -8.46 7.38
N ARG A 277 4.89 -8.62 7.84
CA ARG A 277 5.73 -9.75 7.44
C ARG A 277 5.15 -11.10 7.89
N ARG A 278 4.56 -11.16 9.09
CA ARG A 278 3.88 -12.36 9.59
C ARG A 278 2.65 -12.71 8.76
N VAL A 279 1.87 -11.71 8.35
CA VAL A 279 0.75 -11.90 7.41
C VAL A 279 1.24 -12.41 6.06
N GLN A 280 2.33 -11.84 5.52
CA GLN A 280 2.97 -12.31 4.30
C GLN A 280 3.41 -13.79 4.40
N TYR A 281 3.96 -14.23 5.54
CA TYR A 281 4.29 -15.64 5.74
C TYR A 281 3.07 -16.56 5.77
N ILE A 282 1.97 -16.14 6.41
CA ILE A 282 0.71 -16.91 6.38
C ILE A 282 0.17 -17.00 4.94
N GLN A 283 0.29 -15.93 4.14
CA GLN A 283 -0.12 -15.98 2.73
C GLN A 283 0.79 -16.87 1.88
N LEU A 284 2.10 -16.84 2.13
CA LEU A 284 3.04 -17.77 1.48
C LEU A 284 2.70 -19.22 1.82
N GLU A 285 2.32 -19.51 3.07
CA GLU A 285 1.82 -20.82 3.49
C GLU A 285 0.61 -21.23 2.64
N LEU A 286 -0.40 -20.36 2.51
CA LEU A 286 -1.59 -20.62 1.70
C LEU A 286 -1.25 -20.86 0.22
N LEU A 287 -0.32 -20.08 -0.35
CA LEU A 287 0.10 -20.24 -1.73
C LEU A 287 0.82 -21.58 -1.96
N LYS A 288 1.64 -22.03 -1.01
CA LYS A 288 2.32 -23.34 -1.07
C LYS A 288 1.31 -24.49 -1.07
N GLU A 289 0.32 -24.44 -0.18
CA GLU A 289 -0.73 -25.45 -0.13
C GLU A 289 -1.56 -25.47 -1.41
N PHE A 290 -1.96 -24.28 -1.89
CA PHE A 290 -2.67 -24.15 -3.16
C PHE A 290 -1.87 -24.70 -4.35
N ASP A 291 -0.59 -24.36 -4.46
CA ASP A 291 0.29 -24.88 -5.52
C ASP A 291 0.41 -26.40 -5.48
N ALA A 292 0.58 -26.99 -4.28
CA ALA A 292 0.67 -28.44 -4.12
C ALA A 292 -0.62 -29.14 -4.61
N VAL A 293 -1.79 -28.63 -4.25
CA VAL A 293 -3.08 -29.14 -4.73
C VAL A 293 -3.18 -29.01 -6.25
N CYS A 294 -2.83 -27.84 -6.81
CA CYS A 294 -2.90 -27.61 -8.24
C CYS A 294 -1.97 -28.55 -9.02
N ARG A 295 -0.72 -28.73 -8.58
CA ARG A 295 0.23 -29.64 -9.23
C ARG A 295 -0.24 -31.10 -9.18
N LYS A 296 -0.76 -31.55 -8.03
CA LYS A 296 -1.25 -32.93 -7.87
C LYS A 296 -2.45 -33.23 -8.78
N HIS A 297 -3.34 -32.26 -8.96
CA HIS A 297 -4.55 -32.41 -9.78
C HIS A 297 -4.40 -31.93 -11.24
N GLY A 298 -3.20 -31.49 -11.63
CA GLY A 298 -2.93 -30.97 -12.98
C GLY A 298 -3.73 -29.69 -13.31
N LEU A 299 -4.03 -28.87 -12.30
CA LEU A 299 -4.79 -27.62 -12.47
C LEU A 299 -3.85 -26.48 -12.85
N ARG A 300 -4.16 -25.81 -13.96
CA ARG A 300 -3.38 -24.65 -14.43
C ARG A 300 -3.67 -23.43 -13.58
N TYR A 301 -2.63 -22.69 -13.22
CA TYR A 301 -2.76 -21.36 -12.62
C TYR A 301 -1.51 -20.53 -12.95
N ASN A 302 -1.59 -19.24 -12.67
CA ASN A 302 -0.44 -18.34 -12.67
C ASN A 302 -0.53 -17.38 -11.50
N ILE A 303 0.59 -17.09 -10.81
CA ILE A 303 0.66 -15.90 -9.95
C ILE A 303 0.45 -14.65 -10.81
N ALA A 304 -0.23 -13.64 -10.26
CA ALA A 304 -0.69 -12.50 -11.03
C ALA A 304 -0.52 -11.17 -10.30
N PHE A 305 -0.75 -10.08 -11.03
CA PHE A 305 -0.80 -8.71 -10.49
C PHE A 305 0.37 -8.37 -9.54
N GLY A 306 0.07 -8.03 -8.28
CA GLY A 306 1.06 -7.62 -7.27
C GLY A 306 2.04 -8.75 -6.96
N THR A 307 1.54 -9.98 -6.84
CA THR A 307 2.34 -11.19 -6.59
C THR A 307 3.36 -11.45 -7.71
N LEU A 308 2.93 -11.40 -8.98
CA LEU A 308 3.85 -11.56 -10.13
C LEU A 308 4.87 -10.42 -10.20
N LEU A 309 4.44 -9.18 -9.91
CA LEU A 309 5.35 -8.04 -9.87
C LEU A 309 6.36 -8.18 -8.74
N GLY A 310 5.95 -8.70 -7.58
CA GLY A 310 6.80 -9.04 -6.45
C GLY A 310 7.85 -10.06 -6.84
N ALA A 311 7.45 -11.19 -7.43
CA ALA A 311 8.38 -12.22 -7.91
C ALA A 311 9.44 -11.63 -8.86
N VAL A 312 9.02 -10.87 -9.87
CA VAL A 312 9.92 -10.31 -10.88
C VAL A 312 10.81 -9.16 -10.36
N ARG A 313 10.27 -8.29 -9.49
CA ARG A 313 10.98 -7.06 -9.07
C ARG A 313 11.74 -7.21 -7.75
N HIS A 314 11.23 -8.05 -6.85
CA HIS A 314 11.75 -8.20 -5.49
C HIS A 314 12.17 -9.64 -5.17
N GLY A 315 11.88 -10.64 -6.01
CA GLY A 315 12.10 -12.05 -5.66
C GLY A 315 11.19 -12.56 -4.52
N GLY A 316 10.09 -11.85 -4.25
CA GLY A 316 9.19 -12.13 -3.12
C GLY A 316 8.12 -11.07 -3.01
N PHE A 317 7.53 -10.88 -1.82
CA PHE A 317 6.53 -9.85 -1.62
C PHE A 317 7.05 -8.45 -1.99
N ILE A 318 6.19 -7.62 -2.56
CA ILE A 318 6.44 -6.18 -2.53
C ILE A 318 6.34 -5.77 -1.04
N PRO A 319 7.30 -5.01 -0.48
CA PRO A 319 7.42 -4.88 0.99
C PRO A 319 6.20 -4.31 1.70
N TRP A 320 5.40 -3.51 1.00
CA TRP A 320 4.17 -2.87 1.49
C TRP A 320 2.89 -3.52 0.97
N ASP A 321 2.99 -4.69 0.34
CA ASP A 321 1.86 -5.44 -0.22
C ASP A 321 1.41 -6.51 0.77
N ASP A 322 0.10 -6.75 0.83
CA ASP A 322 -0.56 -7.51 1.89
C ASP A 322 -1.54 -8.56 1.34
N ASP A 323 -1.42 -8.95 0.06
CA ASP A 323 -2.21 -9.99 -0.56
C ASP A 323 -1.42 -10.87 -1.57
N ILE A 324 -2.03 -12.01 -1.90
CA ILE A 324 -1.60 -12.89 -2.98
C ILE A 324 -2.75 -13.07 -3.95
N ASP A 325 -2.48 -12.85 -5.24
CA ASP A 325 -3.40 -13.04 -6.35
C ASP A 325 -2.91 -14.15 -7.28
N VAL A 326 -3.79 -15.10 -7.59
CA VAL A 326 -3.57 -16.08 -8.67
C VAL A 326 -4.69 -16.04 -9.70
N LEU A 327 -4.35 -16.20 -10.98
CA LEU A 327 -5.30 -16.36 -12.07
C LEU A 327 -5.45 -17.84 -12.42
N MET A 328 -6.68 -18.29 -12.66
CA MET A 328 -6.99 -19.66 -13.01
C MET A 328 -8.00 -19.72 -14.17
N PRO A 329 -7.77 -20.52 -15.22
CA PRO A 329 -8.77 -20.78 -16.27
C PRO A 329 -10.06 -21.35 -15.69
N ILE A 330 -11.21 -20.96 -16.26
CA ILE A 330 -12.52 -21.36 -15.73
C ILE A 330 -12.70 -22.88 -15.67
N GLU A 331 -12.13 -23.62 -16.62
CA GLU A 331 -12.17 -25.10 -16.62
C GLU A 331 -11.54 -25.71 -15.36
N ASP A 332 -10.40 -25.18 -14.95
CA ASP A 332 -9.64 -25.65 -13.78
C ASP A 332 -10.23 -25.10 -12.48
N TYR A 333 -10.71 -23.86 -12.53
CA TYR A 333 -11.40 -23.20 -11.42
C TYR A 333 -12.66 -23.94 -10.98
N LEU A 334 -13.39 -24.57 -11.89
CA LEU A 334 -14.58 -25.38 -11.59
C LEU A 334 -14.22 -26.74 -10.94
N LYS A 335 -13.02 -27.27 -11.19
CA LYS A 335 -12.52 -28.50 -10.56
C LYS A 335 -11.93 -28.27 -9.17
N LEU A 336 -11.52 -27.02 -8.91
CA LEU A 336 -10.78 -26.63 -7.71
C LEU A 336 -11.50 -26.99 -6.39
N ASP A 337 -12.83 -26.87 -6.31
CA ASP A 337 -13.54 -27.19 -5.04
C ASP A 337 -13.31 -28.64 -4.63
N LYS A 338 -13.41 -29.56 -5.59
CA LYS A 338 -13.20 -30.98 -5.38
C LYS A 338 -11.74 -31.27 -5.02
N ALA A 339 -10.80 -30.71 -5.78
CA ALA A 339 -9.37 -30.90 -5.52
C ALA A 339 -8.97 -30.42 -4.12
N ILE A 340 -9.47 -29.26 -3.68
CA ILE A 340 -9.18 -28.76 -2.33
C ILE A 340 -9.83 -29.62 -1.26
N GLN A 341 -11.08 -30.07 -1.46
CA GLN A 341 -11.76 -30.96 -0.51
C GLN A 341 -11.04 -32.30 -0.30
N GLU A 342 -10.39 -32.82 -1.33
CA GLU A 342 -9.66 -34.10 -1.28
C GLU A 342 -8.28 -33.99 -0.62
N GLU A 343 -7.64 -32.83 -0.69
CA GLU A 343 -6.21 -32.69 -0.39
C GLU A 343 -5.88 -31.82 0.82
N ILE A 344 -6.67 -30.77 1.06
CA ILE A 344 -6.27 -29.75 2.01
C ILE A 344 -6.52 -30.18 3.45
N ASP A 345 -5.62 -29.80 4.36
CA ASP A 345 -5.87 -29.91 5.79
C ASP A 345 -7.08 -29.02 6.17
N SER A 346 -8.24 -29.67 6.30
CA SER A 346 -9.50 -28.98 6.60
C SER A 346 -9.56 -28.44 8.01
N ASP A 347 -8.68 -28.83 8.94
CA ASP A 347 -8.61 -28.24 10.27
C ASP A 347 -7.87 -26.89 10.25
N LYS A 348 -6.92 -26.76 9.33
CA LYS A 348 -6.07 -25.57 9.19
C LYS A 348 -6.58 -24.57 8.15
N TYR A 349 -7.19 -25.04 7.08
CA TYR A 349 -7.56 -24.24 5.91
C TYR A 349 -9.04 -24.34 5.56
N PHE A 350 -9.53 -23.34 4.82
CA PHE A 350 -10.90 -23.32 4.33
C PHE A 350 -10.98 -22.60 2.98
N LEU A 351 -11.73 -23.19 2.04
CA LEU A 351 -12.05 -22.54 0.77
C LEU A 351 -13.35 -21.75 0.92
N ARG A 352 -13.24 -20.43 0.92
CA ARG A 352 -14.40 -19.52 0.93
C ARG A 352 -14.96 -19.38 -0.47
N THR A 353 -16.23 -19.74 -0.60
CA THR A 353 -17.05 -19.61 -1.79
C THR A 353 -18.34 -18.87 -1.44
N ILE A 354 -19.16 -18.53 -2.43
CA ILE A 354 -20.49 -17.94 -2.15
C ILE A 354 -21.46 -18.94 -1.52
N ASP A 355 -21.23 -20.24 -1.73
CA ASP A 355 -22.07 -21.30 -1.18
C ASP A 355 -21.63 -21.68 0.23
N SER A 356 -20.34 -21.52 0.55
CA SER A 356 -19.80 -21.84 1.87
C SER A 356 -20.14 -20.78 2.92
N GLU A 357 -20.41 -19.53 2.51
CA GLU A 357 -20.69 -18.42 3.43
C GLU A 357 -21.82 -17.50 2.93
N PRO A 358 -22.91 -17.34 3.71
CA PRO A 358 -24.06 -16.53 3.30
C PRO A 358 -23.75 -15.06 3.01
N ASP A 359 -22.75 -14.47 3.69
CA ASP A 359 -22.36 -13.06 3.52
C ASP A 359 -21.20 -12.87 2.54
N ASN A 360 -20.78 -13.92 1.81
CA ASN A 360 -19.72 -13.78 0.82
C ASN A 360 -20.24 -13.10 -0.46
N ASN A 361 -19.61 -11.98 -0.80
CA ASN A 361 -20.03 -11.08 -1.88
C ASN A 361 -19.06 -11.04 -3.04
N LEU A 362 -18.00 -11.83 -2.93
CA LEU A 362 -16.98 -11.97 -3.94
C LEU A 362 -17.52 -12.85 -5.06
N THR A 363 -17.10 -12.54 -6.28
CA THR A 363 -17.41 -13.37 -7.45
C THR A 363 -16.28 -14.35 -7.77
N TYR A 364 -15.39 -14.58 -6.81
CA TYR A 364 -14.21 -15.41 -6.89
C TYR A 364 -13.98 -16.11 -5.55
N LYS A 365 -13.06 -17.07 -5.49
CA LYS A 365 -12.78 -17.90 -4.31
C LYS A 365 -11.62 -17.33 -3.51
N ARG A 366 -11.64 -17.58 -2.20
CA ARG A 366 -10.49 -17.29 -1.32
C ARG A 366 -10.08 -18.54 -0.57
N LEU A 367 -8.79 -18.84 -0.57
CA LEU A 367 -8.25 -19.83 0.35
C LEU A 367 -7.81 -19.13 1.62
N VAL A 368 -8.27 -19.59 2.78
CA VAL A 368 -8.07 -18.88 4.05
C VAL A 368 -7.44 -19.75 5.13
N ARG A 369 -6.66 -19.10 6.00
CA ARG A 369 -6.05 -19.72 7.18
C ARG A 369 -7.00 -19.59 8.38
N LYS A 370 -7.54 -20.72 8.86
CA LYS A 370 -8.39 -20.75 10.06
C LYS A 370 -7.61 -20.27 11.30
N GLY A 371 -8.32 -19.73 12.30
CA GLY A 371 -7.69 -19.24 13.53
C GLY A 371 -6.94 -17.91 13.39
N THR A 372 -7.14 -17.19 12.28
CA THR A 372 -6.62 -15.84 12.07
C THR A 372 -7.77 -14.85 11.87
N VAL A 373 -7.51 -13.57 12.14
CA VAL A 373 -8.42 -12.44 11.90
C VAL A 373 -7.73 -11.47 10.95
N TYR A 374 -8.44 -11.09 9.88
CA TYR A 374 -8.00 -10.12 8.88
C TYR A 374 -9.23 -9.43 8.27
N ALA A 375 -9.74 -8.38 8.90
CA ALA A 375 -11.05 -7.81 8.54
C ALA A 375 -11.05 -6.28 8.44
N SER A 376 -11.76 -5.72 7.45
CA SER A 376 -11.88 -4.27 7.32
C SER A 376 -12.78 -3.67 8.42
N PRO A 377 -12.42 -2.51 8.99
CA PRO A 377 -13.22 -1.87 10.04
C PRO A 377 -14.62 -1.47 9.57
N GLY A 378 -15.59 -1.54 10.48
CA GLY A 378 -17.00 -1.31 10.20
C GLY A 378 -17.71 -2.47 9.50
N ARG A 379 -17.01 -3.59 9.26
CA ARG A 379 -17.56 -4.82 8.68
C ARG A 379 -17.47 -6.01 9.63
N GLU A 380 -17.30 -5.74 10.92
CA GLU A 380 -17.23 -6.75 11.98
C GLU A 380 -18.55 -7.58 12.06
N HIS A 381 -19.66 -7.02 11.60
CA HIS A 381 -20.92 -7.76 11.50
C HIS A 381 -20.94 -8.81 10.37
N MET A 382 -20.01 -8.75 9.40
CA MET A 382 -19.90 -9.72 8.32
C MET A 382 -18.94 -10.85 8.72
N LYS A 383 -19.50 -11.99 9.15
CA LYS A 383 -18.72 -13.19 9.51
C LYS A 383 -17.82 -13.69 8.37
N ALA A 384 -18.19 -13.38 7.14
CA ALA A 384 -17.49 -13.76 5.90
C ALA A 384 -16.15 -13.04 5.64
N GLN A 385 -15.58 -12.29 6.60
CA GLN A 385 -14.31 -11.57 6.40
C GLN A 385 -13.19 -11.91 7.41
N TYR A 386 -13.37 -12.91 8.27
CA TYR A 386 -12.40 -13.22 9.31
C TYR A 386 -11.37 -14.27 8.91
N ALA A 387 -10.29 -13.89 8.20
CA ALA A 387 -9.03 -14.64 8.14
C ALA A 387 -8.07 -14.07 7.09
N VAL A 388 -6.77 -14.24 7.33
CA VAL A 388 -5.74 -14.05 6.29
C VAL A 388 -6.03 -15.00 5.14
N CYS A 389 -5.98 -14.48 3.91
CA CYS A 389 -6.40 -15.20 2.72
C CYS A 389 -5.54 -14.90 1.49
N MET A 390 -5.60 -15.79 0.50
CA MET A 390 -5.19 -15.51 -0.88
C MET A 390 -6.40 -15.50 -1.83
N ASP A 391 -6.33 -14.70 -2.89
CA ASP A 391 -7.39 -14.50 -3.87
C ASP A 391 -7.17 -15.41 -5.09
N ILE A 392 -8.16 -16.28 -5.37
CA ILE A 392 -8.14 -17.20 -6.51
C ILE A 392 -9.13 -16.68 -7.55
N LEU A 393 -8.59 -16.09 -8.61
CA LEU A 393 -9.34 -15.29 -9.56
C LEU A 393 -9.59 -16.06 -10.87
N PRO A 394 -10.86 -16.35 -11.24
CA PRO A 394 -11.13 -17.04 -12.48
C PRO A 394 -10.98 -16.12 -13.71
N VAL A 395 -10.55 -16.72 -14.82
CA VAL A 395 -10.60 -16.12 -16.16
C VAL A 395 -11.51 -16.93 -17.07
N PHE A 396 -12.38 -16.26 -17.82
CA PHE A 396 -13.46 -16.89 -18.59
C PHE A 396 -13.19 -16.81 -20.08
N HIS A 397 -13.68 -17.72 -20.91
CA HIS A 397 -13.47 -17.61 -22.35
C HIS A 397 -13.91 -16.25 -22.91
N GLN A 398 -13.06 -15.66 -23.76
CA GLN A 398 -13.37 -14.44 -24.46
C GLN A 398 -14.08 -14.76 -25.78
N THR A 399 -15.07 -13.94 -26.12
CA THR A 399 -15.66 -13.91 -27.46
C THR A 399 -14.79 -13.13 -28.45
N ASN A 400 -14.75 -13.58 -29.71
CA ASN A 400 -14.12 -12.82 -30.81
C ASN A 400 -14.91 -11.58 -31.24
N ASN A 401 -16.18 -11.46 -30.85
CA ASN A 401 -17.00 -10.29 -31.18
C ASN A 401 -16.77 -9.18 -30.13
N ARG A 402 -16.08 -8.12 -30.53
CA ARG A 402 -15.78 -6.96 -29.67
C ARG A 402 -17.02 -6.30 -29.06
N PHE A 403 -18.12 -6.23 -29.81
CA PHE A 403 -19.36 -5.63 -29.33
C PHE A 403 -20.02 -6.52 -28.29
N TYR A 404 -20.09 -7.83 -28.55
CA TYR A 404 -20.59 -8.79 -27.58
C TYR A 404 -19.72 -8.81 -26.31
N HIS A 405 -18.39 -8.81 -26.44
CA HIS A 405 -17.45 -8.72 -25.30
C HIS A 405 -17.71 -7.45 -24.46
N TRP A 406 -17.97 -6.32 -25.13
CA TRP A 406 -18.29 -5.07 -24.46
C TRP A 406 -19.62 -5.17 -23.68
N ILE A 407 -20.67 -5.74 -24.27
CA ILE A 407 -21.96 -6.00 -23.59
C ILE A 407 -21.75 -6.94 -22.40
N GLN A 408 -21.11 -8.09 -22.63
CA GLN A 408 -20.82 -9.12 -21.63
C GLN A 408 -20.07 -8.50 -20.45
N THR A 409 -19.02 -7.70 -20.71
CA THR A 409 -18.27 -6.98 -19.68
C THR A 409 -19.16 -6.05 -18.85
N LYS A 410 -20.10 -5.33 -19.48
CA LYS A 410 -21.02 -4.42 -18.77
C LYS A 410 -21.97 -5.19 -17.86
N ILE A 411 -22.50 -6.29 -18.36
CA ILE A 411 -23.43 -7.16 -17.61
C ILE A 411 -22.72 -7.83 -16.44
N CYS A 412 -21.54 -8.42 -16.66
CA CYS A 412 -20.76 -9.04 -15.58
C CYS A 412 -20.37 -8.02 -14.52
N ARG A 413 -19.95 -6.81 -14.91
CA ARG A 413 -19.65 -5.72 -13.95
C ARG A 413 -20.88 -5.26 -13.18
N PHE A 414 -22.07 -5.32 -13.77
CA PHE A 414 -23.31 -5.04 -13.08
C PHE A 414 -23.58 -6.11 -12.02
N TYR A 415 -23.58 -7.40 -12.38
CA TYR A 415 -23.86 -8.47 -11.42
C TYR A 415 -22.80 -8.60 -10.33
N ARG A 416 -21.52 -8.34 -10.64
CA ARG A 416 -20.47 -8.21 -9.63
C ARG A 416 -20.73 -7.09 -8.62
N ARG A 417 -21.32 -5.97 -9.04
CA ARG A 417 -21.73 -4.91 -8.10
C ARG A 417 -23.01 -5.29 -7.34
N ALA A 418 -23.88 -6.07 -7.98
CA ALA A 418 -25.13 -6.52 -7.39
C ALA A 418 -24.93 -7.50 -6.23
N THR A 419 -23.86 -8.30 -6.23
CA THR A 419 -23.52 -9.16 -5.07
C THR A 419 -23.33 -8.31 -3.80
N TRP A 420 -22.76 -7.11 -3.91
CA TRP A 420 -22.53 -6.17 -2.80
C TRP A 420 -23.77 -5.35 -2.39
N ALA A 421 -24.92 -5.52 -3.06
CA ALA A 421 -26.08 -4.66 -2.83
C ALA A 421 -26.66 -4.78 -1.41
N HIS A 422 -26.70 -5.99 -0.83
CA HIS A 422 -27.21 -6.20 0.53
C HIS A 422 -26.33 -5.53 1.61
N ALA A 423 -25.00 -5.48 1.41
CA ALA A 423 -24.06 -4.86 2.35
C ALA A 423 -23.98 -3.33 2.24
N GLY A 424 -24.30 -2.75 1.08
CA GLY A 424 -23.97 -1.34 0.79
C GLY A 424 -25.07 -0.49 0.17
N ALA A 425 -26.25 -1.04 -0.14
CA ALA A 425 -27.31 -0.27 -0.78
C ALA A 425 -27.77 0.91 0.08
N ASP A 426 -27.87 0.72 1.40
CA ASP A 426 -28.36 1.73 2.34
C ASP A 426 -27.44 2.95 2.43
N ALA A 427 -26.13 2.77 2.24
CA ALA A 427 -25.12 3.82 2.25
C ALA A 427 -25.08 4.68 0.96
N ILE A 428 -25.90 4.38 -0.05
CA ILE A 428 -25.91 5.12 -1.33
C ILE A 428 -26.60 6.47 -1.15
N LYS A 429 -25.83 7.56 -1.29
CA LYS A 429 -26.33 8.95 -1.12
C LYS A 429 -27.43 9.38 -2.12
N LYS A 430 -27.41 8.86 -3.36
CA LYS A 430 -28.36 9.26 -4.41
C LYS A 430 -29.66 8.45 -4.33
N PRO A 431 -30.84 9.07 -4.12
CA PRO A 431 -32.07 8.37 -3.77
C PRO A 431 -32.56 7.39 -4.85
N LEU A 432 -32.58 7.79 -6.14
CA LEU A 432 -32.97 6.91 -7.25
C LEU A 432 -32.05 5.69 -7.36
N ARG A 433 -30.74 5.92 -7.22
CA ARG A 433 -29.75 4.84 -7.26
C ARG A 433 -29.90 3.92 -6.04
N ARG A 434 -30.14 4.47 -4.85
CA ARG A 434 -30.41 3.69 -3.64
C ARG A 434 -31.65 2.82 -3.82
N ALA A 435 -32.77 3.40 -4.25
CA ALA A 435 -34.01 2.67 -4.51
C ALA A 435 -33.81 1.51 -5.49
N TRP A 436 -33.06 1.73 -6.57
CA TRP A 436 -32.73 0.67 -7.52
C TRP A 436 -31.85 -0.44 -6.92
N TYR A 437 -30.78 -0.10 -6.21
CA TYR A 437 -29.94 -1.09 -5.53
C TYR A 437 -30.69 -1.84 -4.41
N MET A 438 -31.68 -1.21 -3.77
CA MET A 438 -32.58 -1.88 -2.82
C MET A 438 -33.45 -2.95 -3.48
N GLN A 439 -33.88 -2.75 -4.74
CA GLN A 439 -34.55 -3.83 -5.48
C GLN A 439 -33.57 -4.94 -5.89
N VAL A 440 -32.35 -4.58 -6.28
CA VAL A 440 -31.29 -5.56 -6.61
C VAL A 440 -30.93 -6.42 -5.40
N ARG A 441 -30.89 -5.83 -4.19
CA ARG A 441 -30.67 -6.51 -2.91
C ARG A 441 -31.66 -7.66 -2.68
N LYS A 442 -32.95 -7.49 -3.02
CA LYS A 442 -33.99 -8.53 -2.80
C LYS A 442 -33.70 -9.86 -3.49
N LYS A 443 -32.90 -9.87 -4.57
CA LYS A 443 -32.53 -11.11 -5.26
C LYS A 443 -31.54 -11.95 -4.46
N GLY A 444 -30.82 -11.37 -3.50
CA GLY A 444 -29.74 -12.03 -2.77
C GLY A 444 -28.43 -12.07 -3.55
N ASN A 445 -27.31 -12.11 -2.83
CA ASN A 445 -25.96 -12.24 -3.41
C ASN A 445 -25.80 -13.53 -4.23
N ARG A 446 -26.29 -14.68 -3.75
CA ARG A 446 -26.20 -15.97 -4.43
C ARG A 446 -26.80 -15.97 -5.84
N LYS A 447 -28.02 -15.45 -6.01
CA LYS A 447 -28.65 -15.33 -7.34
C LYS A 447 -27.89 -14.35 -8.24
N ASN A 448 -27.38 -13.24 -7.69
CA ASN A 448 -26.58 -12.30 -8.46
C ASN A 448 -25.26 -12.91 -8.94
N TYR A 449 -24.62 -13.75 -8.12
CA TYR A 449 -23.44 -14.53 -8.53
C TYR A 449 -23.77 -15.57 -9.59
N GLN A 450 -24.87 -16.32 -9.46
CA GLN A 450 -25.30 -17.26 -10.51
C GLN A 450 -25.51 -16.55 -11.84
N LEU A 451 -26.12 -15.37 -11.82
CA LEU A 451 -26.27 -14.53 -13.02
C LEU A 451 -24.92 -14.01 -13.54
N PHE A 452 -24.00 -13.63 -12.66
CA PHE A 452 -22.63 -13.29 -13.03
C PHE A 452 -21.96 -14.46 -13.76
N MET A 453 -21.97 -15.67 -13.17
CA MET A 453 -21.37 -16.87 -13.74
C MET A 453 -21.99 -17.24 -15.08
N LYS A 454 -23.33 -17.19 -15.19
CA LYS A 454 -24.06 -17.44 -16.44
C LYS A 454 -23.59 -16.52 -17.57
N TRP A 455 -23.44 -15.22 -17.30
CA TRP A 455 -22.98 -14.26 -18.30
C TRP A 455 -21.48 -14.32 -18.56
N ALA A 456 -20.67 -14.64 -17.55
CA ALA A 456 -19.23 -14.79 -17.69
C ALA A 456 -18.89 -15.99 -18.59
N MET A 457 -19.63 -17.09 -18.43
CA MET A 457 -19.48 -18.34 -19.21
C MET A 457 -20.29 -18.37 -20.51
N SER A 458 -20.98 -17.28 -20.89
CA SER A 458 -21.83 -17.27 -22.09
C SER A 458 -21.06 -17.30 -23.41
N SER A 459 -19.75 -17.00 -23.36
CA SER A 459 -18.85 -17.14 -24.49
C SER A 459 -18.29 -18.56 -24.51
N ARG A 460 -18.44 -19.26 -25.64
CA ARG A 460 -17.83 -20.58 -25.85
C ARG A 460 -16.34 -20.44 -26.17
N CYS A 461 -15.57 -21.52 -25.97
CA CYS A 461 -14.15 -21.61 -26.26
C CYS A 461 -13.84 -20.98 -27.62
N THR A 462 -13.23 -19.80 -27.61
CA THR A 462 -12.44 -19.34 -28.75
C THR A 462 -11.00 -19.45 -28.28
N ASN A 463 -10.24 -20.37 -28.89
CA ASN A 463 -9.01 -20.98 -28.36
C ASN A 463 -7.79 -20.03 -28.33
N GLN A 464 -7.96 -18.78 -27.91
CA GLN A 464 -6.86 -17.81 -27.91
C GLN A 464 -6.85 -16.90 -26.68
N PHE A 465 -8.00 -16.51 -26.14
CA PHE A 465 -8.04 -15.54 -25.06
C PHE A 465 -9.16 -15.77 -24.04
N TYR A 466 -8.88 -15.35 -22.82
CA TYR A 466 -9.78 -15.23 -21.70
C TYR A 466 -10.16 -13.77 -21.44
N SER A 467 -11.20 -13.59 -20.63
CA SER A 467 -11.78 -12.34 -20.17
C SER A 467 -11.76 -12.33 -18.65
N TYR A 468 -11.41 -11.18 -18.09
CA TYR A 468 -11.35 -10.96 -16.66
C TYR A 468 -12.38 -9.89 -16.24
N PHE A 469 -13.31 -10.29 -15.37
CA PHE A 469 -14.46 -9.45 -15.00
C PHE A 469 -14.43 -8.93 -13.55
N HIS A 470 -13.45 -9.37 -12.74
CA HIS A 470 -13.42 -9.11 -11.28
C HIS A 470 -12.92 -7.71 -10.93
N ALA A 471 -11.91 -7.21 -11.64
CA ALA A 471 -11.42 -5.84 -11.48
C ALA A 471 -11.63 -5.01 -12.75
N PRO A 472 -11.66 -3.67 -12.65
CA PRO A 472 -11.59 -2.79 -13.81
C PRO A 472 -10.18 -2.82 -14.42
N VAL A 473 -9.78 -3.96 -14.98
CA VAL A 473 -8.54 -4.03 -15.77
C VAL A 473 -8.73 -3.19 -17.03
N ARG A 474 -7.66 -2.51 -17.43
CA ARG A 474 -7.58 -1.81 -18.72
C ARG A 474 -8.09 -2.77 -19.79
N SER A 475 -9.00 -2.31 -20.65
CA SER A 475 -9.70 -3.06 -21.71
C SER A 475 -9.09 -4.45 -21.99
N PRO A 476 -9.49 -5.52 -21.25
CA PRO A 476 -8.82 -6.82 -21.24
C PRO A 476 -9.05 -7.63 -22.52
N TYR A 477 -9.44 -6.96 -23.60
CA TYR A 477 -9.66 -7.57 -24.90
C TYR A 477 -8.31 -7.95 -25.50
N ARG A 478 -8.11 -9.26 -25.70
CA ARG A 478 -6.88 -9.87 -26.24
C ARG A 478 -5.60 -9.45 -25.52
N ALA A 479 -5.65 -9.40 -24.18
CA ALA A 479 -4.46 -9.15 -23.38
C ALA A 479 -3.62 -10.44 -23.26
N TYR A 480 -2.29 -10.32 -23.31
CA TYR A 480 -1.39 -11.48 -23.27
C TYR A 480 -1.49 -12.29 -21.97
N PHE A 481 -1.53 -11.65 -20.80
CA PHE A 481 -1.68 -12.38 -19.52
C PHE A 481 -3.05 -13.09 -19.38
N LEU A 482 -3.93 -12.89 -20.36
CA LEU A 482 -5.21 -13.60 -20.51
C LEU A 482 -5.22 -14.44 -21.79
N SER A 483 -4.09 -14.70 -22.46
CA SER A 483 -4.06 -15.64 -23.58
C SER A 483 -4.03 -17.06 -23.06
N GLU A 484 -4.52 -18.00 -23.87
CA GLU A 484 -4.41 -19.42 -23.56
C GLU A 484 -2.94 -19.88 -23.48
N GLU A 485 -2.10 -19.32 -24.35
CA GLU A 485 -0.63 -19.45 -24.31
C GLU A 485 -0.04 -19.12 -22.94
N ALA A 486 -0.50 -18.06 -22.26
CA ALA A 486 0.02 -17.68 -20.96
C ALA A 486 -0.23 -18.73 -19.85
N PHE A 487 -1.24 -19.59 -20.00
CA PHE A 487 -1.55 -20.67 -19.05
C PHE A 487 -1.00 -22.03 -19.48
N ASN A 488 -0.68 -22.22 -20.76
CA ASN A 488 -0.14 -23.47 -21.29
C ASN A 488 1.40 -23.46 -21.35
N ASP A 489 2.01 -22.30 -21.63
CA ASP A 489 3.48 -22.11 -21.67
C ASP A 489 3.89 -21.29 -20.44
N THR A 490 4.04 -21.99 -19.31
CA THR A 490 4.39 -21.41 -18.01
C THR A 490 5.84 -21.68 -17.66
N ILE A 491 6.38 -20.86 -16.76
CA ILE A 491 7.70 -21.04 -16.14
C ILE A 491 7.55 -21.10 -14.63
N GLU A 492 8.53 -21.71 -13.97
CA GLU A 492 8.71 -21.60 -12.53
C GLU A 492 9.51 -20.35 -12.21
N ILE A 493 8.92 -19.42 -11.47
CA ILE A 493 9.59 -18.20 -10.97
C ILE A 493 9.74 -18.27 -9.45
N GLU A 494 10.85 -17.74 -8.96
CA GLU A 494 11.12 -17.64 -7.53
C GLU A 494 10.28 -16.55 -6.86
N PHE A 495 9.71 -16.88 -5.71
CA PHE A 495 9.00 -15.96 -4.83
C PHE A 495 9.18 -16.45 -3.38
N GLU A 496 9.85 -15.64 -2.54
CA GLU A 496 10.12 -15.98 -1.14
C GLU A 496 10.90 -17.31 -0.97
N GLY A 497 11.79 -17.62 -1.90
CA GLY A 497 12.59 -18.86 -1.90
C GLY A 497 11.86 -20.11 -2.38
N TYR A 498 10.61 -19.99 -2.83
CA TYR A 498 9.83 -21.08 -3.42
C TYR A 498 9.54 -20.81 -4.90
N LYS A 499 9.25 -21.86 -5.67
CA LYS A 499 8.97 -21.78 -7.10
C LYS A 499 7.48 -21.93 -7.38
N PHE A 500 6.90 -20.96 -8.09
CA PHE A 500 5.49 -20.98 -8.48
C PHE A 500 5.30 -20.76 -9.98
N LEU A 501 4.16 -21.17 -10.51
CA LEU A 501 3.84 -21.00 -11.92
C LEU A 501 3.55 -19.54 -12.26
N ALA A 502 4.20 -19.07 -13.32
CA ALA A 502 3.98 -17.75 -13.92
C ALA A 502 3.97 -17.84 -15.45
N PRO A 503 3.37 -16.85 -16.16
CA PRO A 503 3.42 -16.81 -17.61
C PRO A 503 4.86 -16.67 -18.09
N LYS A 504 5.27 -17.43 -19.11
CA LYS A 504 6.64 -17.37 -19.65
C LYS A 504 7.13 -15.97 -20.02
N ASP A 505 6.28 -15.16 -20.66
CA ASP A 505 6.58 -13.75 -20.92
C ASP A 505 6.00 -12.83 -19.83
N CYS A 506 6.59 -12.94 -18.64
CA CYS A 506 6.29 -12.09 -17.48
C CYS A 506 6.36 -10.60 -17.82
N ASN A 507 7.35 -10.19 -18.63
CA ASN A 507 7.55 -8.80 -19.00
C ASN A 507 6.37 -8.25 -19.81
N ARG A 508 5.82 -9.03 -20.75
CA ARG A 508 4.64 -8.65 -21.53
C ARG A 508 3.39 -8.58 -20.65
N ALA A 509 3.24 -9.50 -19.70
CA ALA A 509 2.15 -9.47 -18.71
C ALA A 509 2.22 -8.19 -17.85
N LEU A 510 3.36 -7.93 -17.20
CA LEU A 510 3.54 -6.79 -16.30
C LEU A 510 3.51 -5.44 -17.03
N ASN A 511 4.07 -5.34 -18.24
CA ASN A 511 3.98 -4.14 -19.06
C ASN A 511 2.53 -3.83 -19.48
N TYR A 512 1.68 -4.84 -19.68
CA TYR A 512 0.26 -4.61 -19.93
C TYR A 512 -0.44 -4.03 -18.69
N VAL A 513 -0.23 -4.66 -17.53
CA VAL A 513 -0.91 -4.31 -16.27
C VAL A 513 -0.42 -2.97 -15.73
N TYR A 514 0.88 -2.84 -15.51
CA TYR A 514 1.50 -1.69 -14.82
C TYR A 514 2.09 -0.65 -15.79
N GLY A 515 2.42 -1.06 -17.01
CA GLY A 515 3.11 -0.22 -18.00
C GLY A 515 4.63 -0.41 -17.96
N GLY A 516 5.33 -0.04 -19.02
CA GLY A 516 6.73 -0.43 -19.21
C GLY A 516 7.78 0.19 -18.27
N ASP A 517 7.36 0.86 -17.21
CA ASP A 517 8.22 1.33 -16.11
C ASP A 517 7.88 0.59 -14.79
N TYR A 518 7.32 -0.63 -14.85
CA TYR A 518 6.85 -1.37 -13.67
C TYR A 518 7.97 -1.74 -12.67
N MET A 519 9.23 -1.76 -13.13
CA MET A 519 10.41 -1.94 -12.29
C MET A 519 10.69 -0.72 -11.40
N LEU A 520 10.11 0.45 -11.70
CA LEU A 520 10.17 1.60 -10.79
C LEU A 520 9.14 1.44 -9.69
N TYR A 521 9.53 1.78 -8.48
CA TYR A 521 8.68 1.80 -7.30
C TYR A 521 7.63 2.91 -7.42
N PRO A 522 6.56 2.86 -6.61
CA PRO A 522 5.64 3.97 -6.46
C PRO A 522 6.40 5.27 -6.20
N SER A 523 5.95 6.31 -6.89
CA SER A 523 6.66 7.59 -6.99
C SER A 523 6.53 8.47 -5.75
N ARG A 524 6.08 7.94 -4.62
CA ARG A 524 6.04 8.64 -3.34
C ARG A 524 6.21 7.59 -2.27
N LEU A 525 7.11 7.81 -1.32
CA LEU A 525 7.25 6.97 -0.13
C LEU A 525 5.90 6.80 0.60
N SER A 526 5.10 7.87 0.70
CA SER A 526 3.77 7.78 1.33
C SER A 526 2.76 6.88 0.60
N GLY A 527 3.03 6.51 -0.66
CA GLY A 527 2.24 5.55 -1.42
C GLY A 527 2.73 4.11 -1.30
N ARG A 528 3.78 3.85 -0.51
CA ARG A 528 4.34 2.52 -0.21
C ARG A 528 3.80 2.06 1.14
N LYS A 529 2.49 1.84 1.19
CA LYS A 529 1.75 1.40 2.38
C LYS A 529 0.81 0.26 1.97
N PRO A 530 0.47 -0.65 2.90
CA PRO A 530 -0.57 -1.64 2.68
C PRO A 530 -1.84 -1.01 2.12
N GLU A 531 -2.42 -1.65 1.10
CA GLU A 531 -3.66 -1.17 0.49
C GLU A 531 -4.85 -1.37 1.44
N HIS A 532 -4.84 -2.47 2.20
CA HIS A 532 -5.94 -2.80 3.09
C HIS A 532 -5.74 -2.18 4.48
N LEU A 533 -6.80 -1.54 4.96
CA LEU A 533 -6.94 -1.15 6.35
C LEU A 533 -7.73 -2.25 7.06
N VAL A 534 -7.07 -3.01 7.93
CA VAL A 534 -7.65 -4.21 8.56
C VAL A 534 -7.22 -4.43 10.00
N VAL A 535 -8.15 -4.96 10.80
CA VAL A 535 -7.86 -5.60 12.08
C VAL A 535 -7.14 -6.91 11.81
N VAL A 536 -5.98 -7.12 12.45
CA VAL A 536 -5.18 -8.35 12.33
C VAL A 536 -5.01 -9.00 13.70
N GLU A 537 -5.41 -10.26 13.84
CA GLU A 537 -5.08 -11.11 14.99
C GLU A 537 -4.63 -12.48 14.48
N ILE A 538 -3.36 -12.82 14.69
CA ILE A 538 -2.72 -14.02 14.14
C ILE A 538 -2.04 -14.89 15.21
N GLY A 539 -2.31 -14.63 16.49
CA GLY A 539 -1.73 -15.36 17.63
C GLY A 539 -0.20 -15.33 17.60
N ASP A 540 0.42 -16.49 17.82
CA ASP A 540 1.88 -16.69 17.79
C ASP A 540 2.38 -17.21 16.43
N LEU A 541 1.50 -17.22 15.40
CA LEU A 541 1.91 -17.68 14.08
C LEU A 541 3.05 -16.81 13.54
N TYR A 542 4.16 -17.47 13.20
CA TYR A 542 5.39 -16.83 12.74
C TYR A 542 5.87 -15.74 13.71
N SER A 543 5.68 -15.91 15.03
CA SER A 543 6.35 -15.05 16.00
C SER A 543 7.87 -15.17 15.85
N TYR A 544 8.57 -14.11 16.24
CA TYR A 544 10.03 -14.03 16.20
C TYR A 544 10.66 -14.48 17.53
N ASP A 545 9.98 -15.34 18.29
CA ASP A 545 10.38 -15.80 19.62
C ASP A 545 11.16 -17.12 19.58
#